data_AF-A0AAV2TEQ3-F1
#
_entry.id   AF-A0AAV2TEQ3-F1
#
_cell.length_a   1.000
_cell.length_b   1.000
_cell.length_c   1.000
_cell.angle_alpha   90.00
_cell.angle_beta   90.00
_cell.angle_gamma   90.00
#
_symmetry.space_group_name_H-M   'P 1'
#
loop_
_entity.id
_entity.type
_entity.pdbx_description
1 polymer ?
#
loop_
_entity_poly.entity_id
_entity_poly.type
_entity_poly.pdbx_seq_one_letter_code
_entity_poly.pdbx_strand_id
1 'polypeptide(L)'
;MYKILAINALISAYSFSVLFLKGFKTSDAQASIQAILLSASFLFISRSKPLKTLSRERPIPNIFNVYTLLTVTLQFLVHFGVLFTLTQEAEIRMPVKEDDFIDTEAEFEPSILNTVVYLVSTAMQVTTLAVNYKGHPFMESLFENRPILISLGVATLGVVLLALGAFAEPLRLITLDPQLRSIFFQAMAFDFIASLLVDRILAFIFGRVYKKAL
;
A
#
# COMPACT_ATOMS: atom_id res chain seq x y z
N MET A 1 6.23 0.49 -12.21
CA MET A 1 7.07 -0.16 -11.18
C MET A 1 7.70 0.85 -10.21
N TYR A 2 8.52 1.81 -10.64
CA TYR A 2 9.24 2.72 -9.72
C TYR A 2 8.36 3.49 -8.72
N LYS A 3 7.19 3.99 -9.15
CA LYS A 3 6.23 4.65 -8.23
C LYS A 3 5.81 3.74 -7.07
N ILE A 4 5.57 2.47 -7.36
CA ILE A 4 5.15 1.46 -6.36
C ILE A 4 6.26 1.26 -5.32
N LEU A 5 7.51 1.09 -5.78
CA LEU A 5 8.67 0.94 -4.90
C LEU A 5 8.88 2.17 -4.02
N ALA A 6 8.81 3.38 -4.60
CA ALA A 6 9.05 4.62 -3.87
C ALA A 6 8.00 4.85 -2.77
N ILE A 7 6.72 4.65 -3.07
CA ILE A 7 5.63 4.81 -2.10
C ILE A 7 5.75 3.78 -0.98
N ASN A 8 5.95 2.50 -1.31
CA ASN A 8 6.14 1.45 -0.31
C ASN A 8 7.35 1.73 0.60
N ALA A 9 8.47 2.19 0.02
CA ALA A 9 9.66 2.54 0.79
C ALA A 9 9.41 3.70 1.77
N LEU A 10 8.68 4.74 1.36
CA LEU A 10 8.34 5.87 2.23
C LEU A 10 7.41 5.45 3.39
N ILE A 11 6.42 4.60 3.11
CA ILE A 11 5.52 4.06 4.15
C ILE A 11 6.32 3.20 5.14
N SER A 12 7.14 2.26 4.65
CA SER A 12 7.98 1.42 5.50
C SER A 12 8.99 2.23 6.31
N ALA A 13 9.55 3.31 5.75
CA ALA A 13 10.48 4.17 6.46
C ALA A 13 9.82 4.81 7.70
N TYR A 14 8.56 5.26 7.60
CA TYR A 14 7.84 5.77 8.77
C TYR A 14 7.56 4.66 9.81
N SER A 15 7.12 3.48 9.36
CA SER A 15 6.84 2.37 10.26
C SER A 15 8.08 1.91 11.03
N PHE A 16 9.23 1.79 10.36
CA PHE A 16 10.48 1.35 11.00
C PHE A 16 11.25 2.45 11.72
N SER A 17 10.85 3.72 11.59
CA SER A 17 11.45 4.82 12.35
C SER A 17 10.57 5.20 13.54
N VAL A 18 9.43 5.85 13.28
CA VAL A 18 8.60 6.44 14.33
C VAL A 18 7.77 5.38 15.04
N LEU A 19 7.08 4.51 14.30
CA LEU A 19 6.21 3.51 14.93
C LEU A 19 7.02 2.44 15.66
N PHE A 20 8.23 2.13 15.19
CA PHE A 20 9.15 1.23 15.88
C PHE A 20 9.48 1.74 17.29
N LEU A 21 9.74 3.05 17.45
CA LEU A 21 9.93 3.66 18.77
C LEU A 21 8.66 3.65 19.62
N LYS A 22 7.47 3.49 19.01
CA LYS A 22 6.19 3.28 19.69
C LYS A 22 5.87 1.80 19.96
N GLY A 23 6.82 0.90 19.71
CA GLY A 23 6.68 -0.53 19.98
C GLY A 23 6.06 -1.32 18.85
N PHE A 24 5.93 -0.75 17.64
CA PHE A 24 5.59 -1.52 16.45
C PHE A 24 6.73 -2.49 16.10
N LYS A 25 6.40 -3.78 16.06
CA LYS A 25 7.25 -4.86 15.55
C LYS A 25 6.41 -5.74 14.66
N THR A 26 7.00 -6.44 13.71
CA THR A 26 6.31 -7.36 12.79
C THR A 26 6.71 -8.79 13.13
N SER A 27 5.77 -9.73 13.10
CA SER A 27 6.10 -11.15 13.29
C SER A 27 6.71 -11.77 12.02
N ASP A 28 7.44 -12.87 12.15
CA ASP A 28 8.06 -13.55 10.99
C ASP A 28 7.02 -13.99 9.94
N ALA A 29 5.85 -14.43 10.40
CA ALA A 29 4.73 -14.81 9.52
C ALA A 29 4.20 -13.59 8.74
N GLN A 30 3.99 -12.46 9.44
CA GLN A 30 3.56 -11.20 8.83
C GLN A 30 4.58 -10.72 7.77
N ALA A 31 5.86 -10.70 8.12
CA ALA A 31 6.93 -10.30 7.21
C ALA A 31 7.01 -11.22 5.98
N SER A 32 6.88 -12.54 6.18
CA SER A 32 6.89 -13.52 5.09
C SER A 32 5.73 -13.32 4.12
N ILE A 33 4.51 -13.11 4.62
CA ILE A 33 3.33 -12.87 3.76
C ILE A 33 3.51 -11.58 2.97
N GLN A 34 3.96 -10.49 3.60
CA GLN A 34 4.20 -9.23 2.89
C GLN A 34 5.29 -9.36 1.83
N ALA A 35 6.37 -10.09 2.11
CA ALA A 35 7.44 -10.35 1.15
C ALA A 35 6.94 -11.17 -0.05
N ILE A 36 6.14 -12.21 0.19
CA ILE A 36 5.50 -13.01 -0.87
C ILE A 36 4.55 -12.15 -1.70
N LEU A 37 3.70 -11.35 -1.06
CA LEU A 37 2.74 -10.48 -1.74
C LEU A 37 3.47 -9.47 -2.66
N LEU A 38 4.51 -8.82 -2.14
CA LEU A 38 5.32 -7.88 -2.91
C LEU A 38 6.04 -8.57 -4.08
N SER A 39 6.63 -9.75 -3.84
CA SER A 39 7.36 -10.52 -4.85
C SER A 39 6.44 -11.02 -5.96
N ALA A 40 5.27 -11.57 -5.60
CA ALA A 40 4.26 -12.01 -6.55
C ALA A 40 3.76 -10.84 -7.40
N SER A 41 3.54 -9.68 -6.78
CA SER A 41 3.15 -8.45 -7.48
C SER A 41 4.16 -8.05 -8.54
N PHE A 42 5.46 -8.04 -8.22
CA PHE A 42 6.51 -7.74 -9.20
C PHE A 42 6.64 -8.80 -10.29
N LEU A 43 6.51 -10.08 -9.93
CA LEU A 43 6.51 -11.16 -10.91
C LEU A 43 5.39 -10.97 -11.95
N PHE A 44 4.17 -10.66 -11.51
CA PHE A 44 3.05 -10.50 -12.44
C PHE A 44 3.15 -9.20 -13.25
N ILE A 45 3.67 -8.10 -12.68
CA ILE A 45 3.98 -6.89 -13.45
C ILE A 45 5.00 -7.21 -14.54
N SER A 46 6.09 -7.91 -14.23
CA SER A 46 7.14 -8.22 -15.21
C SER A 46 6.68 -9.15 -16.34
N ARG A 47 5.62 -9.93 -16.12
CA ARG A 47 4.99 -10.79 -17.13
C ARG A 47 3.87 -10.13 -17.92
N SER A 48 3.56 -8.86 -17.65
CA SER A 48 2.51 -8.14 -18.38
C SER A 48 2.87 -8.03 -19.86
N LYS A 49 1.90 -8.26 -20.75
CA LYS A 49 2.17 -8.27 -22.20
C LYS A 49 2.04 -6.87 -22.83
N PRO A 50 2.95 -6.50 -23.76
CA PRO A 50 2.77 -5.30 -24.57
C PRO A 50 1.61 -5.48 -25.55
N LEU A 51 0.99 -4.36 -25.95
CA LEU A 51 -0.07 -4.38 -26.97
C LEU A 51 0.52 -4.59 -28.37
N LYS A 52 -0.27 -5.20 -29.26
CA LYS A 52 0.14 -5.45 -30.66
C LYS A 52 0.19 -4.18 -31.52
N THR A 53 -0.50 -3.13 -31.10
CA THR A 53 -0.57 -1.86 -31.81
C THR A 53 0.37 -0.83 -31.18
N LEU A 54 0.99 0.01 -32.01
CA LEU A 54 1.84 1.08 -31.53
C LEU A 54 1.01 2.28 -31.08
N SER A 55 1.29 2.79 -29.88
CA SER A 55 0.70 4.03 -29.37
C SER A 55 1.26 5.27 -30.08
N ARG A 56 0.44 6.31 -30.20
CA ARG A 56 0.89 7.66 -30.60
C ARG A 56 1.68 8.36 -29.48
N GLU A 57 1.44 7.95 -28.24
CA GLU A 57 2.11 8.47 -27.05
C GLU A 57 3.45 7.76 -26.83
N ARG A 58 4.39 8.44 -26.15
CA ARG A 58 5.66 7.84 -25.73
C ARG A 58 5.65 7.57 -24.23
N PRO A 59 6.30 6.47 -23.78
CA PRO A 59 6.59 6.29 -22.37
C PRO A 59 7.43 7.44 -21.83
N ILE A 60 7.22 7.78 -20.56
CA ILE A 60 7.98 8.86 -19.91
C ILE A 60 9.44 8.41 -19.75
N PRO A 61 10.43 9.19 -20.23
CA PRO A 61 11.81 8.71 -20.39
C PRO A 61 12.60 8.67 -19.07
N ASN A 62 12.21 9.45 -18.06
CA ASN A 62 12.93 9.56 -16.79
C ASN A 62 11.95 9.47 -15.61
N ILE A 63 12.37 8.82 -14.53
CA ILE A 63 11.65 8.75 -13.26
C ILE A 63 11.59 10.14 -12.59
N PHE A 64 12.66 10.94 -12.70
CA PHE A 64 12.72 12.31 -12.19
C PHE A 64 12.00 13.30 -13.12
N ASN A 65 10.68 13.19 -13.17
CA ASN A 65 9.81 14.13 -13.86
C ASN A 65 8.70 14.61 -12.91
N VAL A 66 8.12 15.77 -13.20
CA VAL A 66 7.10 16.41 -12.34
C VAL A 66 5.90 15.49 -12.09
N TYR A 67 5.41 14.78 -13.12
CA TYR A 67 4.30 13.85 -12.96
C TYR A 67 4.61 12.73 -11.95
N THR A 68 5.75 12.05 -12.10
CA THR A 68 6.15 10.95 -11.21
C THR A 68 6.42 11.44 -9.79
N LEU A 69 7.18 12.54 -9.64
CA LEU A 69 7.53 13.09 -8.33
C LEU A 69 6.27 13.53 -7.57
N LEU A 70 5.38 14.31 -8.22
CA LEU A 70 4.12 14.72 -7.59
C LEU A 70 3.22 13.52 -7.26
N THR A 71 3.15 12.52 -8.12
CA THR A 71 2.32 11.33 -7.84
C THR A 71 2.83 10.60 -6.61
N VAL A 72 4.13 10.34 -6.53
CA VAL A 72 4.74 9.66 -5.37
C VAL A 72 4.55 10.47 -4.10
N THR A 73 4.83 11.78 -4.14
CA THR A 73 4.70 12.65 -2.96
C THR A 73 3.24 12.75 -2.49
N LEU A 74 2.30 13.06 -3.39
CA LEU A 74 0.89 13.24 -2.99
C LEU A 74 0.23 11.93 -2.56
N GLN A 75 0.51 10.81 -3.22
CA GLN A 75 0.01 9.51 -2.77
C GLN A 75 0.63 9.12 -1.42
N PHE A 76 1.93 9.34 -1.23
CA PHE A 76 2.54 9.13 0.08
C PHE A 76 1.86 9.98 1.17
N LEU A 77 1.55 11.25 0.91
CA LEU A 77 0.85 12.09 1.89
C LEU A 77 -0.56 11.57 2.23
N VAL A 78 -1.30 11.04 1.24
CA VAL A 78 -2.60 10.38 1.48
C VAL A 78 -2.42 9.15 2.35
N HIS A 79 -1.52 8.24 1.96
CA HIS A 79 -1.23 7.02 2.71
C HIS A 79 -0.75 7.33 4.13
N PHE A 80 0.16 8.30 4.27
CA PHE A 80 0.68 8.74 5.54
C PHE A 80 -0.40 9.30 6.45
N GLY A 81 -1.32 10.14 5.93
CA GLY A 81 -2.44 10.67 6.70
C GLY A 81 -3.36 9.56 7.22
N VAL A 82 -3.65 8.56 6.39
CA VAL A 82 -4.45 7.39 6.78
C VAL A 82 -3.73 6.53 7.82
N LEU A 83 -2.45 6.23 7.60
CA LEU A 83 -1.62 5.47 8.53
C LEU A 83 -1.55 6.17 9.89
N PHE A 84 -1.23 7.46 9.89
CA PHE A 84 -1.15 8.28 11.09
C PHE A 84 -2.47 8.26 11.86
N THR A 85 -3.60 8.51 11.19
CA THR A 85 -4.93 8.53 11.82
C THR A 85 -5.26 7.18 12.47
N LEU A 86 -5.04 6.08 11.75
CA LEU A 86 -5.34 4.75 12.27
C LEU A 86 -4.40 4.34 13.41
N THR A 87 -3.12 4.73 13.36
CA THR A 87 -2.20 4.49 14.47
C THR A 87 -2.56 5.28 15.72
N GLN A 88 -3.08 6.51 15.58
CA GLN A 88 -3.58 7.30 16.71
C GLN A 88 -4.81 6.65 17.34
N GLU A 89 -5.76 6.19 16.52
CA GLU A 89 -6.93 5.45 17.00
C GLU A 89 -6.54 4.13 17.70
N ALA A 90 -5.48 3.47 17.24
CA ALA A 90 -4.93 2.29 17.88
C ALA A 90 -4.31 2.63 19.24
N GLU A 91 -3.49 3.68 19.31
CA GLU A 91 -2.81 4.14 20.54
C GLU A 91 -3.81 4.51 21.64
N ILE A 92 -4.91 5.20 21.31
CA ILE A 92 -5.97 5.56 22.27
C ILE A 92 -6.65 4.33 22.89
N ARG A 93 -6.67 3.20 22.16
CA ARG A 93 -7.28 1.93 22.60
C ARG A 93 -6.29 0.99 23.29
N MET A 94 -5.00 1.30 23.24
CA MET A 94 -3.99 0.52 23.93
C MET A 94 -4.03 0.82 25.44
N PRO A 95 -3.69 -0.16 26.29
CA PRO A 95 -3.56 0.10 27.72
C PRO A 95 -2.51 1.19 27.95
N VAL A 96 -2.82 2.12 28.85
CA VAL A 96 -1.86 3.14 29.30
C VAL A 96 -0.68 2.42 29.93
N LYS A 97 0.51 2.58 29.37
CA LYS A 97 1.74 2.06 29.99
C LYS A 97 2.14 3.02 31.11
N GLU A 98 2.40 2.48 32.31
CA GLU A 98 2.83 3.27 33.47
C GLU A 98 4.24 3.86 33.29
N ASP A 99 5.08 3.19 32.48
CA ASP A 99 6.38 3.67 32.06
C ASP A 99 6.39 3.95 30.54
N ASP A 100 6.92 5.12 30.15
CA ASP A 100 7.16 5.48 28.75
C ASP A 100 8.29 4.64 28.09
N PHE A 101 8.89 3.71 28.84
CA PHE A 101 9.97 2.88 28.33
C PHE A 101 9.45 1.78 27.40
N ILE A 102 9.87 1.84 26.14
CA ILE A 102 9.60 0.82 25.13
C ILE A 102 10.91 0.10 24.85
N ASP A 103 10.96 -1.17 25.23
CA ASP A 103 12.10 -2.03 24.90
C ASP A 103 12.07 -2.43 23.41
N THR A 104 12.95 -1.79 22.63
CA THR A 104 13.09 -2.06 21.19
C THR A 104 13.67 -3.43 20.90
N GLU A 105 14.40 -4.05 21.85
CA GLU A 105 15.05 -5.35 21.68
C GLU A 105 14.19 -6.52 22.17
N ALA A 106 13.09 -6.24 22.86
CA ALA A 106 12.15 -7.28 23.29
C ALA A 106 11.60 -8.12 22.11
N GLU A 107 11.22 -9.36 22.38
CA GLU A 107 10.58 -10.21 21.37
C GLU A 107 9.23 -9.63 20.90
N PHE A 108 8.76 -10.11 19.75
CA PHE A 108 7.46 -9.70 19.20
C PHE A 108 6.30 -10.14 20.11
N GLU A 109 5.47 -9.16 20.49
CA GLU A 109 4.19 -9.38 21.17
C GLU A 109 3.02 -8.79 20.36
N PRO A 110 1.87 -9.50 20.30
CA PRO A 110 0.67 -9.01 19.64
C PRO A 110 0.18 -7.70 20.28
N SER A 111 -0.11 -6.70 19.45
CA SER A 111 -0.70 -5.44 19.92
C SER A 111 -1.71 -4.89 18.91
N ILE A 112 -2.58 -3.98 19.39
CA ILE A 112 -3.53 -3.27 18.53
C ILE A 112 -2.76 -2.45 17.49
N LEU A 113 -1.68 -1.78 17.90
CA LEU A 113 -0.79 -1.04 17.00
C LEU A 113 -0.18 -1.94 15.94
N ASN A 114 0.40 -3.10 16.29
CA ASN A 114 0.92 -4.05 15.30
C ASN A 114 -0.16 -4.46 14.30
N THR A 115 -1.34 -4.82 14.80
CA THR A 115 -2.45 -5.27 13.97
C THR A 115 -2.85 -4.21 12.95
N VAL A 116 -3.06 -2.98 13.43
CA VAL A 116 -3.46 -1.85 12.58
C VAL A 116 -2.37 -1.54 11.57
N VAL A 117 -1.11 -1.42 11.97
CA VAL A 117 -0.01 -1.10 11.06
C VAL A 117 0.17 -2.20 10.01
N TYR A 118 0.06 -3.48 10.39
CA TYR A 118 0.13 -4.60 9.46
C TYR A 118 -1.00 -4.56 8.43
N LEU A 119 -2.26 -4.42 8.88
CA LEU A 119 -3.43 -4.37 7.99
C LEU A 119 -3.37 -3.17 7.05
N VAL A 120 -3.06 -1.99 7.58
CA VAL A 120 -3.00 -0.74 6.82
C VAL A 120 -1.86 -0.79 5.81
N SER A 121 -0.65 -1.20 6.20
CA SER A 121 0.49 -1.30 5.29
C SER A 121 0.22 -2.29 4.16
N THR A 122 -0.43 -3.42 4.47
CA THR A 122 -0.80 -4.43 3.48
C THR A 122 -1.88 -3.90 2.52
N ALA A 123 -2.90 -3.23 3.05
CA ALA A 123 -3.95 -2.60 2.23
C ALA A 123 -3.37 -1.51 1.31
N MET A 124 -2.49 -0.65 1.83
CA MET A 124 -1.81 0.40 1.05
C MET A 124 -0.91 -0.20 -0.03
N GLN A 125 -0.25 -1.33 0.22
CA GLN A 125 0.53 -2.03 -0.80
C GLN A 125 -0.38 -2.49 -1.96
N VAL A 126 -1.57 -3.01 -1.66
CA VAL A 126 -2.58 -3.41 -2.65
C VAL A 126 -3.09 -2.18 -3.42
N THR A 127 -3.45 -1.09 -2.72
CA THR A 127 -3.87 0.18 -3.35
C THR A 127 -2.78 0.71 -4.27
N THR A 128 -1.54 0.78 -3.78
CA THR A 128 -0.39 1.31 -4.51
C THR A 128 -0.17 0.51 -5.80
N LEU A 129 -0.25 -0.81 -5.73
CA LEU A 129 -0.14 -1.68 -6.90
C LEU A 129 -1.27 -1.43 -7.90
N ALA A 130 -2.52 -1.45 -7.44
CA ALA A 130 -3.69 -1.29 -8.29
C ALA A 130 -3.71 0.08 -9.00
N VAL A 131 -3.41 1.16 -8.27
CA VAL A 131 -3.44 2.53 -8.81
C VAL A 131 -2.25 2.81 -9.72
N ASN A 132 -1.06 2.33 -9.38
CA ASN A 132 0.15 2.65 -10.13
C ASN A 132 0.51 1.63 -11.21
N TYR A 133 -0.28 0.56 -11.38
CA TYR A 133 -0.17 -0.32 -12.53
C TYR A 133 -0.44 0.46 -13.83
N LYS A 134 0.51 0.42 -14.77
CA LYS A 134 0.39 1.08 -16.06
C LYS A 134 0.08 0.05 -17.13
N GLY A 135 -1.16 0.08 -17.63
CA GLY A 135 -1.61 -0.70 -18.78
C GLY A 135 -1.60 0.12 -20.07
N HIS A 136 -2.77 0.34 -20.65
CA HIS A 136 -2.92 1.15 -21.85
C HIS A 136 -2.27 2.54 -21.70
N PRO A 137 -1.67 3.08 -22.78
CA PRO A 137 -1.70 2.55 -24.16
C PRO A 137 -0.51 1.62 -24.52
N PHE A 138 0.30 1.17 -23.56
CA PHE A 138 1.54 0.43 -23.85
C PHE A 138 1.43 -1.07 -23.59
N MET A 139 0.70 -1.45 -22.55
CA MET A 139 0.55 -2.83 -22.10
C MET A 139 -0.92 -3.16 -21.86
N GLU A 140 -1.21 -4.43 -21.64
CA GLU A 140 -2.53 -4.88 -21.20
C GLU A 140 -2.96 -4.18 -19.90
N SER A 141 -4.24 -3.83 -19.83
CA SER A 141 -4.85 -3.23 -18.65
C SER A 141 -4.89 -4.20 -17.47
N LEU A 142 -5.16 -3.65 -16.29
CA LEU A 142 -5.29 -4.45 -15.05
C LEU A 142 -6.35 -5.55 -15.18
N PHE A 143 -7.43 -5.27 -15.91
CA PHE A 143 -8.54 -6.20 -16.10
C PHE A 143 -8.27 -7.27 -17.16
N GLU A 144 -7.35 -7.01 -18.09
CA GLU A 144 -6.91 -7.98 -19.09
C GLU A 144 -5.86 -8.94 -18.51
N ASN A 145 -5.02 -8.45 -17.59
CA ASN A 145 -4.03 -9.26 -16.88
C ASN A 145 -4.67 -10.08 -15.74
N ARG A 146 -5.22 -11.26 -16.09
CA ARG A 146 -5.87 -12.16 -15.13
C ARG A 146 -5.00 -12.49 -13.90
N PRO A 147 -3.71 -12.84 -14.04
CA PRO A 147 -2.85 -13.08 -12.86
C PRO A 147 -2.79 -11.92 -11.88
N ILE A 148 -2.57 -10.69 -12.36
CA ILE A 148 -2.54 -9.51 -11.47
C ILE A 148 -3.90 -9.30 -10.83
N LEU A 149 -4.98 -9.37 -11.61
CA LEU A 149 -6.34 -9.16 -11.11
C LEU A 149 -6.71 -10.15 -10.00
N ILE A 150 -6.39 -11.44 -10.20
CA ILE A 150 -6.60 -12.49 -9.19
C ILE A 150 -5.76 -12.22 -7.95
N SER A 151 -4.47 -11.87 -8.11
CA SER A 151 -3.59 -11.59 -6.97
C SER A 151 -4.06 -10.39 -6.14
N LEU A 152 -4.54 -9.34 -6.79
CA LEU A 152 -5.13 -8.17 -6.13
C LEU A 152 -6.42 -8.53 -5.41
N GLY A 153 -7.28 -9.34 -6.03
CA GLY A 153 -8.50 -9.84 -5.42
C GLY A 153 -8.24 -10.67 -4.16
N VAL A 154 -7.29 -11.61 -4.24
CA VAL A 154 -6.87 -12.44 -3.10
C VAL A 154 -6.29 -11.59 -1.99
N ALA A 155 -5.41 -10.63 -2.31
CA ALA A 155 -4.81 -9.76 -1.31
C ALA A 155 -5.85 -8.85 -0.63
N THR A 156 -6.77 -8.28 -1.41
CA THR A 156 -7.88 -7.45 -0.90
C THR A 156 -8.78 -8.27 0.02
N LEU A 157 -9.18 -9.47 -0.41
CA LEU A 157 -9.99 -10.37 0.40
C LEU A 157 -9.26 -10.77 1.68
N GLY A 158 -7.96 -11.06 1.60
CA GLY A 158 -7.11 -11.36 2.75
C GLY A 158 -7.14 -10.24 3.78
N VAL A 159 -6.93 -9.00 3.37
CA VAL A 159 -7.02 -7.82 4.26
C VAL A 159 -8.40 -7.71 4.90
N VAL A 160 -9.48 -7.87 4.15
CA VAL A 160 -10.85 -7.80 4.67
C VAL A 160 -11.11 -8.91 5.69
N LEU A 161 -10.73 -10.15 5.39
CA LEU A 161 -10.90 -11.29 6.29
C LEU A 161 -10.11 -11.11 7.59
N LEU A 162 -8.85 -10.67 7.50
CA LEU A 162 -8.01 -10.40 8.67
C LEU A 162 -8.57 -9.25 9.51
N ALA A 163 -9.06 -8.17 8.89
CA ALA A 163 -9.73 -7.07 9.60
C ALA A 163 -11.04 -7.50 10.29
N LEU A 164 -11.72 -8.53 9.78
CA LEU A 164 -12.87 -9.16 10.42
C LEU A 164 -12.48 -10.17 11.52
N GLY A 165 -11.18 -10.44 11.71
CA GLY A 165 -10.64 -11.38 12.69
C GLY A 165 -10.50 -12.82 12.18
N ALA A 166 -10.85 -13.10 10.92
CA ALA A 166 -10.64 -14.42 10.34
C ALA A 166 -9.16 -14.63 10.00
N PHE A 167 -8.61 -15.80 10.34
CA PHE A 167 -7.19 -16.13 10.14
C PHE A 167 -6.19 -15.20 10.85
N ALA A 168 -6.63 -14.50 11.91
CA ALA A 168 -5.78 -13.58 12.67
C ALA A 168 -4.73 -14.29 13.54
N GLU A 169 -5.05 -15.48 14.06
CA GLU A 169 -4.22 -16.22 15.02
C GLU A 169 -2.84 -16.65 14.46
N PRO A 170 -2.72 -17.25 13.25
CA PRO A 170 -1.40 -17.58 12.69
C PRO A 170 -0.50 -16.37 12.48
N LEU A 171 -1.09 -15.19 12.30
CA LEU A 171 -0.39 -13.92 12.13
C LEU A 171 -0.20 -13.18 13.44
N ARG A 172 -0.66 -13.74 14.57
CA ARG A 172 -0.61 -13.12 15.90
C ARG A 172 -1.23 -11.71 15.90
N LEU A 173 -2.36 -11.56 15.22
CA LEU A 173 -3.13 -10.31 15.13
C LEU A 173 -4.24 -10.28 16.19
N ILE A 174 -4.46 -9.10 16.76
CA ILE A 174 -5.56 -8.85 17.69
C ILE A 174 -6.82 -8.50 16.89
N THR A 175 -7.99 -8.95 17.35
CA THR A 175 -9.25 -8.61 16.69
C THR A 175 -9.58 -7.14 16.89
N LEU A 176 -9.90 -6.43 15.80
CA LEU A 176 -10.31 -5.03 15.87
C LEU A 176 -11.71 -4.91 16.48
N ASP A 177 -11.86 -4.00 17.44
CA ASP A 177 -13.17 -3.63 17.94
C ASP A 177 -14.06 -3.08 16.79
N PRO A 178 -15.39 -3.16 16.90
CA PRO A 178 -16.28 -2.77 15.82
C PRO A 178 -16.10 -1.32 15.34
N GLN A 179 -15.73 -0.40 16.25
CA GLN A 179 -15.55 1.01 15.91
C GLN A 179 -14.24 1.20 15.14
N LEU A 180 -13.11 0.71 15.65
CA LEU A 180 -11.82 0.79 14.96
C LEU A 180 -11.86 0.10 13.59
N ARG A 181 -12.58 -1.01 13.49
CA ARG A 181 -12.80 -1.73 12.23
C ARG A 181 -13.59 -0.92 11.21
N SER A 182 -14.63 -0.20 11.66
CA SER A 182 -15.40 0.69 10.79
C SER A 182 -14.53 1.84 10.29
N ILE A 183 -13.75 2.47 11.18
CA ILE A 183 -12.80 3.53 10.85
C ILE A 183 -11.75 3.01 9.85
N PHE A 184 -11.22 1.81 10.06
CA PHE A 184 -10.29 1.15 9.14
C PHE A 184 -10.88 1.04 7.73
N PHE A 185 -12.09 0.48 7.57
CA PHE A 185 -12.68 0.33 6.24
C PHE A 185 -12.97 1.66 5.55
N GLN A 186 -13.45 2.66 6.30
CA GLN A 186 -13.69 4.00 5.77
C GLN A 186 -12.38 4.67 5.33
N ALA A 187 -11.35 4.57 6.15
CA ALA A 187 -10.04 5.12 5.87
C ALA A 187 -9.39 4.42 4.66
N MET A 188 -9.54 3.10 4.51
CA MET A 188 -9.03 2.40 3.34
C MET A 188 -9.80 2.70 2.05
N ALA A 189 -11.12 2.90 2.13
CA ALA A 189 -11.91 3.36 0.99
C ALA A 189 -11.47 4.78 0.55
N PHE A 190 -11.28 5.67 1.52
CA PHE A 190 -10.74 7.01 1.28
C PHE A 190 -9.35 6.96 0.65
N ASP A 191 -8.43 6.18 1.22
CA ASP A 191 -7.06 5.98 0.72
C ASP A 191 -7.03 5.58 -0.75
N PHE A 192 -7.85 4.60 -1.11
CA PHE A 192 -7.95 4.11 -2.48
C PHE A 192 -8.49 5.19 -3.44
N ILE A 193 -9.60 5.84 -3.07
CA ILE A 193 -10.23 6.86 -3.91
C ILE A 193 -9.31 8.07 -4.07
N ALA A 194 -8.74 8.59 -2.98
CA ALA A 194 -7.85 9.75 -3.01
C ALA A 194 -6.59 9.45 -3.81
N SER A 195 -5.94 8.29 -3.60
CA SER A 195 -4.76 7.88 -4.35
C SER A 195 -5.05 7.71 -5.84
N LEU A 196 -6.22 7.14 -6.18
CA LEU A 196 -6.69 7.02 -7.56
C LEU A 196 -6.90 8.40 -8.20
N LEU A 197 -7.59 9.31 -7.52
CA LEU A 197 -7.82 10.67 -8.01
C LEU A 197 -6.51 11.41 -8.24
N VAL A 198 -5.57 11.32 -7.30
CA VAL A 198 -4.22 11.90 -7.44
C VAL A 198 -3.52 11.39 -8.71
N ASP A 199 -3.47 10.07 -8.94
CA ASP A 199 -2.83 9.53 -10.15
C ASP A 199 -3.55 9.99 -11.43
N ARG A 200 -4.88 9.93 -11.46
CA ARG A 200 -5.66 10.24 -12.68
C ARG A 200 -5.59 11.71 -13.04
N ILE A 201 -5.70 12.61 -12.06
CA ILE A 201 -5.60 14.06 -12.28
C ILE A 201 -4.19 14.43 -12.76
N LEU A 202 -3.15 13.94 -12.07
CA LEU A 202 -1.77 14.24 -12.47
C LEU A 202 -1.41 13.61 -13.82
N ALA A 203 -1.91 12.41 -14.12
CA ALA A 203 -1.68 11.76 -15.41
C ALA A 203 -2.39 12.51 -16.54
N PHE A 204 -3.55 13.08 -16.28
CA PHE A 204 -4.27 13.92 -17.24
C PHE A 204 -3.52 15.22 -17.53
N ILE A 205 -3.01 15.90 -16.49
CA ILE A 205 -2.34 17.21 -16.62
C ILE A 205 -0.92 17.07 -17.17
N PHE A 206 -0.13 16.12 -16.64
CA PHE A 206 1.31 16.03 -16.86
C PHE A 206 1.77 14.70 -17.50
N GLY A 207 0.88 13.71 -17.63
CA GLY A 207 1.25 12.33 -17.99
C GLY A 207 1.33 12.03 -19.49
N ARG A 208 0.99 12.99 -20.37
CA ARG A 208 0.99 12.76 -21.82
C ARG A 208 2.21 13.39 -22.50
N VAL A 209 3.02 12.54 -23.13
CA VAL A 209 4.12 12.95 -24.00
C VAL A 209 3.80 12.53 -25.43
N TYR A 210 3.45 13.51 -26.27
CA TYR A 210 3.18 13.28 -27.69
C TYR A 210 4.48 13.27 -28.51
N LYS A 211 4.51 12.50 -29.61
CA LYS A 211 5.56 12.64 -30.63
C LYS A 211 5.54 14.09 -31.15
N LYS A 212 6.69 14.77 -31.14
CA LYS A 212 6.87 15.93 -32.03
C LYS A 212 6.70 15.43 -33.46
N ALA A 213 5.83 16.07 -34.24
CA ALA A 213 5.84 15.89 -35.68
C ALA A 213 7.25 16.26 -36.17
N LEU A 214 7.89 15.34 -36.87
CA LEU A 214 9.15 15.58 -37.59
C LEU A 214 8.87 16.45 -38.81
#